data_AF-A0A946UPF9-F1
#
_entry.id   AF-A0A946UPF9-F1
#
_cell.length_a   1.000
_cell.length_b   1.000
_cell.length_c   1.000
_cell.angle_alpha   90.00
_cell.angle_beta   90.00
_cell.angle_gamma   90.00
#
_symmetry.space_group_name_H-M   'P 1'
#
loop_
_entity.id
_entity.type
_entity.pdbx_description
1 polymer ?
#
loop_
_entity_poly.entity_id
_entity_poly.type
_entity_poly.pdbx_seq_one_letter_code
_entity_poly.pdbx_strand_id
1 'polypeptide(L)'
;NEITKEHTLEFCEGRGTPFEKLYDFDAHTLLLGVGFNRCTSLHYAESLVPKRRTTTHRYPMNIDGERMWVESADMANDDGVHFPVVGKKFAAAAGISIGKVGGADSMLFSTRTLVDFAESYFADALS
;
A
#
# COMPACT_ATOMS: atom_id res chain seq x y z
N ASN A 1 17.22 4.83 11.77
CA ASN A 1 15.85 4.38 11.48
C ASN A 1 15.88 3.72 10.10
N GLU A 2 15.79 2.39 10.02
CA GLU A 2 16.07 1.62 8.81
C GLU A 2 14.92 1.68 7.79
N ILE A 3 13.69 1.69 8.27
CA ILE A 3 12.45 1.66 7.45
C ILE A 3 12.38 2.86 6.51
N THR A 4 12.60 4.07 7.03
CA THR A 4 12.46 5.32 6.26
C THR A 4 13.78 5.86 5.71
N LYS A 5 14.87 5.07 5.78
CA LYS A 5 16.20 5.53 5.36
C LYS A 5 16.27 5.78 3.86
N GLU A 6 15.57 4.96 3.09
CA GLU A 6 15.54 4.98 1.63
C GLU A 6 14.09 5.04 1.19
N HIS A 7 13.80 5.96 0.29
CA HIS A 7 12.47 6.15 -0.27
C HIS A 7 12.63 6.77 -1.66
N THR A 8 12.43 5.96 -2.70
CA THR A 8 12.50 6.43 -4.08
C THR A 8 11.29 7.28 -4.42
N LEU A 9 11.51 8.27 -5.30
CA LEU A 9 10.41 9.08 -5.82
C LEU A 9 9.60 8.32 -6.88
N GLU A 10 10.26 7.45 -7.64
CA GLU A 10 9.61 6.58 -8.61
C GLU A 10 9.00 5.38 -7.88
N PHE A 11 7.72 5.13 -8.12
CA PHE A 11 6.90 4.11 -7.44
C PHE A 11 7.14 4.13 -5.93
N CYS A 12 6.69 5.20 -5.28
CA CYS A 12 7.03 5.50 -3.89
C CYS A 12 6.46 4.49 -2.88
N GLU A 13 5.60 3.57 -3.36
CA GLU A 13 5.03 2.45 -2.62
C GLU A 13 5.52 1.09 -3.14
N GLY A 14 6.60 1.05 -3.93
CA GLY A 14 7.13 -0.15 -4.57
C GLY A 14 8.32 -0.82 -3.85
N ARG A 15 9.09 -1.62 -4.59
CA ARG A 15 10.36 -2.22 -4.11
C ARG A 15 11.38 -1.13 -3.76
N GLY A 16 12.22 -1.39 -2.78
CA GLY A 16 13.24 -0.46 -2.26
C GLY A 16 12.69 0.66 -1.38
N THR A 17 11.39 0.64 -1.08
CA THR A 17 10.70 1.67 -0.29
C THR A 17 10.43 1.19 1.14
N PRO A 18 9.93 2.06 2.05
CA PRO A 18 9.51 1.63 3.38
C PRO A 18 8.49 0.48 3.37
N PHE A 19 7.69 0.33 2.31
CA PHE A 19 6.68 -0.73 2.22
C PHE A 19 7.29 -2.12 2.03
N GLU A 20 8.37 -2.24 1.26
CA GLU A 20 9.13 -3.50 1.16
C GLU A 20 9.73 -3.85 2.53
N LYS A 21 10.26 -2.87 3.27
CA LYS A 21 10.80 -3.10 4.62
C LYS A 21 9.73 -3.53 5.62
N LEU A 22 8.52 -2.95 5.56
CA LEU A 22 7.39 -3.37 6.38
C LEU A 22 6.96 -4.82 6.06
N TYR A 23 7.02 -5.21 4.79
CA TYR A 23 6.78 -6.58 4.36
C TYR A 23 7.86 -7.55 4.88
N ASP A 24 9.13 -7.18 4.73
CA ASP A 24 10.29 -7.97 5.15
C ASP A 24 10.34 -8.17 6.67
N PHE A 25 9.92 -7.18 7.45
CA PHE A 25 9.83 -7.29 8.91
C PHE A 25 8.57 -7.98 9.42
N ASP A 26 7.68 -8.43 8.54
CA ASP A 26 6.35 -8.94 8.91
C ASP A 26 5.62 -7.98 9.87
N ALA A 27 5.65 -6.70 9.50
CA ALA A 27 4.97 -5.66 10.27
C ALA A 27 3.47 -5.95 10.36
N HIS A 28 2.80 -5.30 11.29
CA HIS A 28 1.34 -5.34 11.39
C HIS A 28 0.74 -4.05 10.82
N THR A 29 -0.35 -4.19 10.09
CA THR A 29 -1.20 -3.09 9.65
C THR A 29 -2.42 -2.99 10.56
N LEU A 30 -2.66 -1.80 11.09
CA LEU A 30 -3.85 -1.46 11.86
C LEU A 30 -4.74 -0.54 11.03
N LEU A 31 -5.94 -1.00 10.71
CA LEU A 31 -7.00 -0.13 10.20
C LEU A 31 -7.85 0.32 11.39
N LEU A 32 -7.81 1.61 11.71
CA LEU A 32 -8.48 2.21 12.87
C LEU A 32 -9.58 3.15 12.38
N GLY A 33 -10.84 2.71 12.43
CA GLY A 33 -11.99 3.50 11.94
C GLY A 33 -12.05 3.66 10.42
N VAL A 34 -11.24 2.89 9.68
CA VAL A 34 -11.16 2.94 8.22
C VAL A 34 -11.24 1.53 7.64
N GLY A 35 -11.64 1.44 6.36
CA GLY A 35 -11.63 0.20 5.61
C GLY A 35 -10.36 0.01 4.77
N PHE A 36 -10.33 -1.07 4.00
CA PHE A 36 -9.21 -1.39 3.10
C PHE A 36 -9.01 -0.37 1.98
N ASN A 37 -10.01 0.48 1.67
CA ASN A 37 -9.86 1.65 0.78
C ASN A 37 -8.86 2.71 1.29
N ARG A 38 -8.30 2.53 2.49
CA ARG A 38 -7.26 3.37 3.09
C ARG A 38 -6.02 2.56 3.48
N CYS A 39 -5.89 1.33 3.01
CA CYS A 39 -4.75 0.47 3.32
C CYS A 39 -3.64 0.65 2.28
N THR A 40 -2.68 1.53 2.55
CA THR A 40 -1.60 1.86 1.60
C THR A 40 -0.71 0.67 1.24
N SER A 41 -0.58 -0.33 2.12
CA SER A 41 0.15 -1.58 1.81
C SER A 41 -0.43 -2.35 0.62
N LEU A 42 -1.67 -2.08 0.22
CA LEU A 42 -2.25 -2.63 -1.01
C LEU A 42 -1.63 -2.02 -2.28
N HIS A 43 -1.16 -0.76 -2.25
CA HIS A 43 -0.38 -0.19 -3.36
C HIS A 43 0.95 -0.92 -3.54
N TYR A 44 1.60 -1.32 -2.44
CA TYR A 44 2.79 -2.16 -2.52
C TYR A 44 2.49 -3.49 -3.20
N ALA A 45 1.44 -4.20 -2.79
CA ALA A 45 1.04 -5.44 -3.45
C ALA A 45 0.73 -5.25 -4.95
N GLU A 46 0.01 -4.19 -5.33
CA GLU A 46 -0.25 -3.87 -6.74
C GLU A 46 1.02 -3.52 -7.52
N SER A 47 2.01 -2.90 -6.88
CA SER A 47 3.27 -2.53 -7.54
C SER A 47 4.10 -3.74 -7.97
N LEU A 48 3.90 -4.89 -7.32
CA LEU A 48 4.65 -6.13 -7.56
C LEU A 48 4.21 -6.87 -8.82
N VAL A 49 2.99 -6.60 -9.32
CA VAL A 49 2.46 -7.29 -10.50
C VAL A 49 2.84 -6.57 -11.81
N PRO A 50 3.00 -7.29 -12.95
CA PRO A 50 3.42 -6.68 -14.21
C PRO A 50 2.44 -5.65 -14.78
N LYS A 51 1.13 -5.94 -14.69
CA LYS A 51 0.06 -5.02 -15.07
C LYS A 51 -0.42 -4.30 -13.82
N ARG A 52 -0.09 -3.02 -13.72
CA ARG A 52 -0.40 -2.17 -12.58
C ARG A 52 -0.90 -0.82 -13.05
N ARG A 53 -1.75 -0.18 -12.24
CA ARG A 53 -2.24 1.16 -12.58
C ARG A 53 -1.20 2.20 -12.19
N THR A 54 -0.75 2.99 -13.16
CA THR A 54 0.30 3.98 -12.96
C THR A 54 -0.20 5.38 -13.27
N THR A 55 0.36 6.37 -12.59
CA THR A 55 0.15 7.79 -12.86
C THR A 55 1.50 8.53 -12.89
N THR A 56 1.46 9.82 -13.21
CA THR A 56 2.61 10.71 -13.05
C THR A 56 2.26 11.77 -12.02
N HIS A 57 3.07 11.86 -10.97
CA HIS A 57 2.95 12.88 -9.95
C HIS A 57 4.01 13.96 -10.13
N ARG A 58 3.67 15.20 -9.72
CA ARG A 58 4.56 16.35 -9.78
C ARG A 58 4.75 16.89 -8.37
N TYR A 59 5.99 16.92 -7.90
CA TYR A 59 6.34 17.34 -6.56
C TYR A 59 7.20 18.60 -6.60
N PRO A 60 6.93 19.61 -5.77
CA PRO A 60 7.87 20.68 -5.53
C PRO A 60 8.96 20.16 -4.58
N MET A 61 10.19 20.04 -5.07
CA MET A 61 11.34 19.63 -4.27
C MET A 61 12.34 20.77 -4.13
N ASN A 62 13.06 20.79 -3.01
CA ASN A 62 14.22 21.66 -2.85
C ASN A 62 15.45 20.91 -3.36
N ILE A 63 16.04 21.40 -4.45
CA ILE A 63 17.25 20.85 -5.06
C ILE A 63 18.28 21.98 -5.03
N ASP A 64 19.38 21.77 -4.31
CA ASP A 64 20.47 22.74 -4.16
C ASP A 64 20.04 24.14 -3.69
N GLY A 65 19.00 24.22 -2.85
CA GLY A 65 18.48 25.47 -2.29
C GLY A 65 17.37 26.12 -3.12
N GLU A 66 17.03 25.57 -4.29
CA GLU A 66 15.99 26.08 -5.18
C GLU A 66 14.77 25.15 -5.25
N ARG A 67 13.57 25.74 -5.33
CA ARG A 67 12.33 24.98 -5.52
C ARG A 67 12.17 24.59 -6.99
N MET A 68 12.28 23.30 -7.27
CA MET A 68 12.08 22.71 -8.60
C MET A 68 10.85 21.80 -8.62
N TRP A 69 10.12 21.78 -9.73
CA TRP A 69 9.05 20.80 -9.96
C TRP A 69 9.65 19.56 -10.60
N VAL A 70 9.54 18.42 -9.92
CA VAL A 70 10.01 17.13 -10.41
C VAL A 70 8.81 16.23 -10.70
N GLU A 71 8.85 15.57 -11.84
CA GLU A 71 7.84 14.60 -12.25
C GLU A 71 8.37 13.19 -11.99
N SER A 72 7.51 12.29 -11.54
CA SER A 72 7.86 10.91 -11.26
C SER A 72 6.70 9.97 -11.56
N ALA A 73 7.01 8.77 -12.05
CA ALA A 73 6.03 7.71 -12.19
C ALA A 73 5.65 7.16 -10.80
N ASP A 74 4.37 6.85 -10.63
CA ASP A 74 3.84 6.39 -9.34
C ASP A 74 2.66 5.44 -9.53
N MET A 75 2.21 4.81 -8.45
CA MET A 75 0.97 4.05 -8.44
C MET A 75 -0.24 4.99 -8.54
N ALA A 76 -1.19 4.65 -9.40
CA ALA A 76 -2.44 5.40 -9.47
C ALA A 76 -3.33 5.05 -8.27
N ASN A 77 -4.22 5.98 -7.90
CA ASN A 77 -5.24 5.71 -6.90
C ASN A 77 -6.13 4.54 -7.32
N ASP A 78 -6.53 3.72 -6.35
CA ASP A 78 -7.46 2.63 -6.60
C ASP A 78 -8.89 3.10 -6.90
N ASP A 79 -9.23 4.33 -6.48
CA ASP A 79 -10.59 4.92 -6.50
C ASP A 79 -11.67 4.01 -5.91
N GLY A 80 -11.28 3.10 -5.01
CA GLY A 80 -12.18 2.15 -4.34
C GLY A 80 -12.64 0.99 -5.22
N VAL A 81 -11.97 0.74 -6.35
CA VAL A 81 -12.35 -0.33 -7.29
C VAL A 81 -11.91 -1.70 -6.76
N HIS A 82 -10.64 -1.89 -6.44
CA HIS A 82 -10.09 -3.20 -6.06
C HIS A 82 -9.81 -3.31 -4.57
N PHE A 83 -9.41 -2.23 -3.88
CA PHE A 83 -8.95 -2.30 -2.50
C PHE A 83 -10.04 -2.77 -1.51
N PRO A 84 -11.30 -2.28 -1.59
CA PRO A 84 -12.39 -2.83 -0.78
C PRO A 84 -12.65 -4.31 -1.06
N VAL A 85 -12.51 -4.74 -2.32
CA VAL A 85 -12.81 -6.10 -2.78
C VAL A 85 -11.77 -7.08 -2.26
N VAL A 86 -10.49 -6.82 -2.55
CA VAL A 86 -9.37 -7.68 -2.10
C VAL A 86 -9.29 -7.70 -0.58
N GLY A 87 -9.50 -6.57 0.08
CA GLY A 87 -9.50 -6.47 1.54
C GLY A 87 -10.60 -7.31 2.20
N LYS A 88 -11.83 -7.28 1.66
CA LYS A 88 -12.93 -8.12 2.16
C LYS A 88 -12.65 -9.61 1.93
N LYS A 89 -12.09 -9.98 0.77
CA LYS A 89 -11.69 -11.37 0.47
C LYS A 89 -10.60 -11.85 1.43
N PHE A 90 -9.57 -11.02 1.66
CA PHE A 90 -8.49 -11.30 2.59
C PHE A 90 -9.01 -11.47 4.02
N ALA A 91 -9.81 -10.52 4.53
CA ALA A 91 -10.35 -10.60 5.89
C ALA A 91 -11.17 -11.88 6.12
N ALA A 92 -11.96 -12.30 5.13
CA ALA A 92 -12.70 -13.56 5.19
C ALA A 92 -11.78 -14.78 5.17
N ALA A 93 -10.78 -14.80 4.29
CA ALA A 93 -9.84 -15.92 4.15
C ALA A 93 -8.90 -16.07 5.36
N ALA A 94 -8.43 -14.96 5.92
CA ALA A 94 -7.52 -14.91 7.06
C ALA A 94 -8.24 -14.97 8.42
N GLY A 95 -9.58 -14.98 8.45
CA GLY A 95 -10.36 -15.02 9.69
C GLY A 95 -10.17 -13.77 10.56
N ILE A 96 -9.95 -12.61 9.95
CA ILE A 96 -9.72 -11.36 10.68
C ILE A 96 -11.00 -10.94 11.38
N SER A 97 -10.92 -10.76 12.70
CA SER A 97 -12.00 -10.22 13.51
C SER A 97 -11.95 -8.69 13.55
N ILE A 98 -13.14 -8.08 13.56
CA ILE A 98 -13.28 -6.64 13.78
C ILE A 98 -13.45 -6.42 15.28
N GLY A 99 -12.54 -5.64 15.86
CA GLY A 99 -12.61 -5.18 17.24
C GLY A 99 -13.03 -3.71 17.33
N LYS A 100 -13.17 -3.21 18.55
CA LYS A 100 -13.42 -1.78 18.83
C LYS A 100 -12.22 -1.15 19.53
N VAL A 101 -11.82 0.04 19.07
CA VAL A 101 -10.93 0.95 19.79
C VAL A 101 -11.72 2.23 20.04
N GLY A 102 -12.17 2.44 21.29
CA GLY A 102 -13.23 3.39 21.56
C GLY A 102 -14.51 3.02 20.79
N GLY A 103 -15.04 3.96 19.99
CA GLY A 103 -16.18 3.69 19.10
C GLY A 103 -15.83 3.14 17.71
N ALA A 104 -14.54 3.15 17.34
CA ALA A 104 -14.09 2.86 15.99
C ALA A 104 -13.96 1.35 15.73
N ASP A 105 -14.52 0.88 14.62
CA ASP A 105 -14.24 -0.46 14.09
C ASP A 105 -12.78 -0.56 13.68
N SER A 106 -12.10 -1.60 14.13
CA SER A 106 -10.65 -1.75 13.97
C SER A 106 -10.26 -3.16 13.59
N MET A 107 -9.24 -3.29 12.75
CA MET A 107 -8.67 -4.56 12.30
C MET A 107 -7.14 -4.50 12.39
N LEU A 108 -6.52 -5.52 12.95
CA LEU A 108 -5.07 -5.68 13.03
C LEU A 108 -4.67 -6.98 12.35
N PHE A 109 -3.69 -6.95 11.46
CA PHE A 109 -3.25 -8.12 10.69
C PHE A 109 -1.81 -7.97 10.19
N SER A 110 -1.18 -9.08 9.80
CA SER A 110 0.16 -9.08 9.19
C SER A 110 0.12 -8.39 7.83
N THR A 111 1.08 -7.49 7.60
CA THR A 111 1.29 -6.82 6.32
C THR A 111 1.76 -7.82 5.28
N ARG A 112 2.63 -8.78 5.64
CA ARG A 112 3.12 -9.79 4.72
C ARG A 112 1.99 -10.64 4.16
N THR A 113 1.13 -11.18 5.03
CA THR A 113 0.02 -12.03 4.60
C THR A 113 -1.02 -11.27 3.76
N LEU A 114 -1.27 -9.99 4.07
CA LEU A 114 -2.09 -9.12 3.23
C LEU A 114 -1.47 -8.96 1.84
N VAL A 115 -0.18 -8.65 1.77
CA VAL A 115 0.51 -8.38 0.51
C VAL A 115 0.56 -9.63 -0.36
N ASP A 116 0.92 -10.79 0.19
CA ASP A 116 0.96 -12.06 -0.56
C ASP A 116 -0.42 -12.40 -1.16
N PHE A 117 -1.48 -12.22 -0.37
CA PHE A 117 -2.86 -12.43 -0.82
C PHE A 117 -3.25 -11.44 -1.91
N ALA A 118 -2.91 -10.16 -1.73
CA ALA A 118 -3.29 -9.09 -2.63
C ALA A 118 -2.51 -9.13 -3.96
N GLU A 119 -1.22 -9.48 -3.94
CA GLU A 119 -0.41 -9.67 -5.15
C GLU A 119 -1.03 -10.74 -6.05
N SER A 120 -1.39 -11.89 -5.46
CA SER A 120 -2.09 -12.97 -6.18
C SER A 120 -3.42 -12.49 -6.78
N TYR A 121 -4.20 -11.73 -6.00
CA TYR A 121 -5.46 -11.16 -6.49
C TYR A 121 -5.25 -10.17 -7.65
N PHE A 122 -4.25 -9.28 -7.58
CA PHE A 122 -3.99 -8.28 -8.61
C PHE A 122 -3.43 -8.92 -9.88
N ALA A 123 -2.61 -9.97 -9.76
CA ALA A 123 -2.10 -10.72 -10.90
C ALA A 123 -3.24 -11.27 -11.76
N ASP A 124 -4.35 -11.70 -11.15
CA ASP A 124 -5.54 -12.15 -11.84
C ASP A 124 -6.43 -10.97 -12.29
N ALA A 125 -6.72 -10.04 -11.39
CA ALA A 125 -7.72 -8.99 -11.61
C ALA A 125 -7.28 -7.92 -12.63
N LEU A 126 -5.97 -7.75 -12.83
CA LEU A 126 -5.39 -6.79 -13.76
C LEU A 126 -4.79 -7.47 -15.01
N SER A 127 -4.99 -8.78 -15.17
CA SER A 127 -4.45 -9.58 -16.29
C SER A 127 -4.95 -9.22 -17.67
#